data_AF-A0A066TRE4-F1
#
_entry.id   AF-A0A066TRE4-F1
#
_cell.length_a   1.000
_cell.length_b   1.000
_cell.length_c   1.000
_cell.angle_alpha   90.00
_cell.angle_beta   90.00
_cell.angle_gamma   90.00
#
_symmetry.space_group_name_H-M   'P 1'
#
loop_
_entity.id
_entity.type
_entity.pdbx_description
1 polymer ?
#
loop_
_entity_poly.entity_id
_entity_poly.type
_entity_poly.pdbx_seq_one_letter_code
_entity_poly.pdbx_strand_id
1 'polypeptide(L)'
;MTEKCRCGDHHAWAAPNPQDRPAAPRQPLLTTTLAREDHLEDAGRLDPTDRVTCRTHRRWLHDCVASPVHTNPAIGYRWCRRCDHQALVAVDELAGEVTIRCGLCGAVPRSRANQELIELCRRSLALARSGRFPEAAAA
;
A
#
# COMPACT_ATOMS: atom_id res chain seq x y z
N MET A 1 -17.48 21.20 36.88
CA MET A 1 -16.67 19.96 36.93
C MET A 1 -16.67 19.37 35.52
N THR A 2 -15.53 19.60 34.88
CA THR A 2 -15.00 19.23 33.55
C THR A 2 -15.87 18.40 32.59
N GLU A 3 -16.26 19.03 31.48
CA GLU A 3 -16.70 18.38 30.24
C GLU A 3 -15.64 17.37 29.78
N LYS A 4 -16.02 16.10 29.67
CA LYS A 4 -15.19 15.07 29.04
C LYS A 4 -15.27 15.24 27.54
N CYS A 5 -14.13 15.55 26.91
CA CYS A 5 -13.95 15.50 25.45
C CYS A 5 -14.48 14.17 24.89
N ARG A 6 -15.40 14.25 23.93
CA ARG A 6 -15.81 13.13 23.08
C ARG A 6 -14.74 12.86 22.03
N CYS A 7 -13.65 12.24 22.46
CA CYS A 7 -12.66 11.60 21.59
C CYS A 7 -12.78 10.07 21.73
N GLY A 8 -14.01 9.57 21.66
CA GLY A 8 -14.27 8.13 21.57
C GLY A 8 -14.00 7.64 20.15
N ASP A 9 -13.22 6.56 20.06
CA ASP A 9 -13.15 5.64 18.91
C ASP A 9 -12.12 5.91 17.80
N HIS A 10 -10.89 6.33 18.13
CA HIS A 10 -9.77 6.34 17.14
C HIS A 10 -9.08 4.97 16.97
N HIS A 11 -9.41 4.00 17.82
CA HIS A 11 -8.74 2.69 17.89
C HIS A 11 -9.66 1.52 17.56
N ALA A 12 -10.79 1.75 16.88
CA ALA A 12 -11.44 0.65 16.19
C ALA A 12 -10.48 0.19 15.09
N TRP A 13 -9.72 -0.88 15.36
CA TRP A 13 -9.00 -1.61 14.34
C TRP A 13 -10.07 -1.94 13.29
N ALA A 14 -10.00 -1.25 12.15
CA ALA A 14 -11.08 -1.23 11.18
C ALA A 14 -11.48 -2.67 10.88
N ALA A 15 -12.77 -2.99 11.02
CA ALA A 15 -13.28 -4.28 10.58
C ALA A 15 -12.81 -4.51 9.14
N PRO A 16 -12.27 -5.70 8.79
CA PRO A 16 -11.71 -5.94 7.48
C PRO A 16 -12.76 -5.61 6.43
N ASN A 17 -12.39 -4.73 5.49
CA ASN A 17 -13.26 -4.34 4.40
C ASN A 17 -13.58 -5.63 3.60
N PRO A 18 -14.83 -5.86 3.16
CA PRO A 18 -15.14 -6.97 2.26
C PRO A 18 -14.21 -7.07 1.02
N GLN A 19 -13.61 -5.95 0.62
CA GLN A 19 -12.61 -5.85 -0.45
C GLN A 19 -11.21 -6.37 -0.07
N ASP A 20 -10.90 -6.50 1.22
CA ASP A 20 -9.66 -7.09 1.78
C ASP A 20 -9.67 -8.63 1.66
N ARG A 21 -10.80 -9.23 1.27
CA ARG A 21 -10.89 -10.67 1.04
C ARG A 21 -9.96 -11.08 -0.11
N PRO A 22 -9.13 -12.13 0.02
CA PRO A 22 -8.21 -12.55 -1.04
C PRO A 22 -8.98 -12.80 -2.33
N ALA A 23 -8.57 -12.14 -3.42
CA ALA A 23 -9.14 -12.43 -4.74
C ALA A 23 -8.44 -13.67 -5.32
N ALA A 24 -9.16 -14.48 -6.10
CA ALA A 24 -8.54 -15.57 -6.85
C ALA A 24 -7.51 -14.99 -7.84
N PRO A 25 -6.26 -15.52 -7.90
CA PRO A 25 -5.21 -14.93 -8.71
C PRO A 25 -5.53 -15.08 -10.20
N ARG A 26 -5.81 -13.97 -10.88
CA ARG A 26 -6.01 -13.91 -12.34
C ARG A 26 -4.80 -13.37 -13.11
N GLN A 27 -3.59 -13.44 -12.54
CA GLN A 27 -2.35 -13.05 -13.24
C GLN A 27 -1.20 -14.00 -12.86
N PRO A 28 -0.64 -14.78 -13.80
CA PRO A 28 0.50 -15.67 -13.54
C PRO A 28 1.68 -14.95 -12.88
N LEU A 29 1.98 -13.72 -13.32
CA LEU A 29 3.07 -12.91 -12.77
C LEU A 29 2.87 -12.53 -11.30
N LEU A 30 1.63 -12.26 -10.86
CA LEU A 30 1.35 -11.95 -9.45
C LEU A 30 1.66 -13.17 -8.57
N THR A 31 1.25 -14.36 -9.00
CA THR A 31 1.46 -15.60 -8.24
C THR A 31 2.95 -15.93 -8.10
N THR A 32 3.71 -15.82 -9.19
CA THR A 32 5.16 -16.07 -9.17
C THR A 32 5.90 -15.01 -8.35
N THR A 33 5.49 -13.73 -8.43
CA THR A 33 6.09 -12.65 -7.63
C THR A 33 5.84 -12.86 -6.14
N LEU A 34 4.60 -13.17 -5.73
CA LEU A 34 4.27 -13.49 -4.34
C LEU A 34 5.15 -14.61 -3.78
N ALA A 35 5.22 -15.74 -4.49
CA ALA A 35 6.01 -16.89 -4.05
C ALA A 35 7.52 -16.57 -3.97
N ARG A 36 8.03 -15.79 -4.92
CA ARG A 36 9.44 -15.35 -4.93
C ARG A 36 9.74 -14.43 -3.75
N GLU A 37 8.87 -13.45 -3.47
CA GLU A 37 9.04 -12.55 -2.33
C GLU A 37 8.98 -13.31 -1.01
N ASP A 38 8.00 -14.21 -0.84
CA ASP A 38 7.87 -15.04 0.37
C ASP A 38 9.19 -15.82 0.62
N HIS A 39 9.75 -16.47 -0.41
CA HIS A 39 11.03 -17.18 -0.29
C HIS A 39 12.23 -16.26 -0.01
N LEU A 40 12.27 -15.05 -0.60
CA LEU A 40 13.37 -14.11 -0.37
C LEU A 40 13.35 -13.55 1.04
N GLU A 41 12.16 -13.29 1.60
CA GLU A 41 12.00 -12.86 2.99
C GLU A 41 12.41 -13.95 3.97
N ASP A 42 11.99 -15.21 3.74
CA ASP A 42 12.39 -16.35 4.58
C ASP A 42 13.92 -16.55 4.58
N ALA A 43 14.57 -16.23 3.46
CA ALA A 43 16.02 -16.25 3.31
C ALA A 43 16.72 -14.99 3.85
N GLY A 44 15.99 -14.01 4.40
CA GLY A 44 16.53 -12.74 4.90
C GLY A 44 17.09 -11.81 3.82
N ARG A 45 16.70 -12.00 2.55
CA ARG A 45 17.19 -11.24 1.38
C ARG A 45 16.23 -10.17 0.88
N LEU A 46 15.06 -10.06 1.50
CA LEU A 46 14.06 -9.03 1.23
C LEU A 46 13.50 -8.54 2.57
N ASP A 47 13.49 -7.22 2.77
CA ASP A 47 12.79 -6.64 3.91
C ASP A 47 11.27 -6.66 3.64
N PRO A 48 10.43 -6.95 4.65
CA PRO A 48 8.98 -6.95 4.47
C PRO A 48 8.39 -5.62 3.98
N THR A 49 9.07 -4.51 4.26
CA THR A 49 8.68 -3.18 3.78
C THR A 49 9.06 -2.92 2.33
N ASP A 50 9.92 -3.75 1.73
CA ASP A 50 10.38 -3.62 0.34
C ASP A 50 9.54 -4.42 -0.67
N ARG A 51 8.52 -5.14 -0.21
CA ARG A 51 7.64 -5.93 -1.10
C ARG A 51 6.89 -5.04 -2.08
N VAL A 52 6.77 -5.50 -3.32
CA VAL A 52 5.89 -4.91 -4.34
C VAL A 52 4.53 -5.62 -4.41
N THR A 53 4.36 -6.69 -3.63
CA THR A 53 3.06 -7.34 -3.41
C THR A 53 2.60 -7.19 -1.95
N CYS A 54 1.28 -7.24 -1.75
CA CYS A 54 0.68 -7.26 -0.43
C CYS A 54 0.61 -8.70 0.08
N ARG A 55 1.38 -9.02 1.14
CA ARG A 55 1.33 -10.33 1.81
C ARG A 55 -0.08 -10.66 2.32
N THR A 56 -0.75 -9.71 2.95
CA THR A 56 -2.05 -9.90 3.62
C THR A 56 -3.16 -10.26 2.63
N HIS A 57 -3.29 -9.50 1.54
CA HIS A 57 -4.38 -9.67 0.57
C HIS A 57 -3.99 -10.54 -0.62
N ARG A 58 -2.70 -10.88 -0.76
CA ARG A 58 -2.12 -11.61 -1.89
C ARG A 58 -2.43 -10.95 -3.24
N ARG A 59 -2.30 -9.62 -3.29
CA ARG A 59 -2.49 -8.77 -4.48
C ARG A 59 -1.26 -7.91 -4.72
N TRP A 60 -1.25 -7.12 -5.79
CA TRP A 60 -0.22 -6.09 -5.93
C TRP A 60 -0.34 -5.06 -4.80
N LEU A 61 0.80 -4.48 -4.38
CA LEU A 61 0.80 -3.46 -3.31
C LEU A 61 -0.10 -2.27 -3.66
N HIS A 62 -0.05 -1.81 -4.91
CA HIS A 62 -0.88 -0.69 -5.37
C HIS A 62 -2.39 -0.95 -5.31
N ASP A 63 -2.84 -2.21 -5.42
CA ASP A 63 -4.26 -2.59 -5.28
C ASP A 63 -4.75 -2.45 -3.83
N CYS A 64 -3.83 -2.44 -2.86
CA CYS A 64 -4.15 -2.56 -1.44
C CYS A 64 -3.76 -1.33 -0.63
N VAL A 65 -2.82 -0.52 -1.09
CA VAL A 65 -2.19 0.55 -0.30
C VAL A 65 -3.21 1.55 0.28
N ALA A 66 -4.35 1.77 -0.37
CA ALA A 66 -5.41 2.64 0.14
C ALA A 66 -6.18 2.04 1.34
N SER A 67 -6.17 0.72 1.52
CA SER A 67 -6.85 0.03 2.63
C SER A 67 -6.27 0.48 3.98
N PRO A 68 -7.11 0.80 4.98
CA PRO A 68 -6.65 1.20 6.30
C PRO A 68 -5.72 0.20 6.99
N VAL A 69 -5.82 -1.08 6.63
CA VAL A 69 -4.94 -2.15 7.12
C VAL A 69 -3.46 -1.87 6.85
N HIS A 70 -3.15 -1.10 5.79
CA HIS A 70 -1.77 -0.78 5.39
C HIS A 70 -1.28 0.59 5.88
N THR A 71 -2.03 1.24 6.76
CA THR A 71 -1.51 2.39 7.49
C THR A 71 -0.64 1.93 8.65
N ASN A 72 0.61 2.38 8.68
CA ASN A 72 1.55 2.06 9.74
C ASN A 72 2.14 3.34 10.35
N PRO A 73 1.58 3.84 11.47
CA PRO A 73 2.07 5.04 12.13
C PRO A 73 3.50 4.91 12.66
N ALA A 74 3.91 3.71 13.07
CA ALA A 74 5.24 3.47 13.63
C ALA A 74 6.35 3.66 12.59
N ILE A 75 6.15 3.16 11.37
CA ILE A 75 7.05 3.39 10.23
C ILE A 75 6.80 4.77 9.61
N GLY A 76 5.56 5.28 9.74
CA GLY A 76 5.10 6.54 9.18
C GLY A 76 4.53 6.40 7.76
N TYR A 77 4.19 5.17 7.34
CA TYR A 77 3.50 4.91 6.08
C TYR A 77 2.06 5.37 6.16
N ARG A 78 1.67 6.16 5.16
CA ARG A 78 0.36 6.80 5.08
C ARG A 78 0.04 7.61 6.34
N TRP A 79 1.02 8.33 6.87
CA TRP A 79 0.84 9.15 8.07
C TRP A 79 1.13 10.61 7.81
N CYS A 80 0.27 11.48 8.32
CA CYS A 80 0.52 12.91 8.41
C CYS A 80 0.96 13.26 9.82
N ARG A 81 2.27 13.47 10.02
CA ARG A 81 2.82 13.84 11.35
C ARG A 81 2.27 15.15 11.91
N ARG A 82 1.89 16.09 11.03
CA ARG A 82 1.34 17.40 11.45
C ARG A 82 -0.03 17.27 12.11
N CYS A 83 -0.88 16.40 11.57
CA CYS A 83 -2.25 16.20 12.05
C CYS A 83 -2.38 14.96 12.93
N ASP A 84 -1.29 14.21 13.10
CA ASP A 84 -1.26 12.88 13.70
C ASP A 84 -2.39 11.98 13.18
N HIS A 85 -2.48 11.89 11.86
CA HIS A 85 -3.64 11.29 11.21
C HIS A 85 -3.26 10.48 9.97
N GLN A 86 -4.09 9.48 9.67
CA GLN A 86 -3.97 8.67 8.47
C GLN A 86 -4.07 9.55 7.21
N ALA A 87 -3.15 9.33 6.28
CA ALA A 87 -3.15 9.94 4.97
C ALA A 87 -3.90 9.05 3.97
N LEU A 88 -4.65 9.69 3.09
CA LEU A 88 -5.31 9.06 1.96
C LEU A 88 -4.28 8.80 0.86
N VAL A 89 -4.44 7.68 0.16
CA VAL A 89 -3.61 7.32 -0.99
C VAL A 89 -4.55 7.16 -2.18
N ALA A 90 -4.20 7.80 -3.29
CA ALA A 90 -4.86 7.60 -4.57
C ALA A 90 -3.86 7.04 -5.58
N VAL A 91 -4.30 6.04 -6.33
CA VAL A 91 -3.51 5.35 -7.35
C VAL A 91 -4.21 5.58 -8.69
N ASP A 92 -3.50 6.22 -9.61
CA ASP A 92 -3.90 6.29 -11.02
C ASP A 92 -3.16 5.18 -11.77
N GLU A 93 -3.86 4.08 -12.03
CA GLU A 93 -3.31 2.93 -12.75
C GLU A 93 -3.08 3.18 -14.24
N LEU A 94 -3.63 4.25 -14.83
CA LEU A 94 -3.44 4.59 -16.24
C LEU A 94 -2.22 5.51 -16.39
N ALA A 95 -2.14 6.58 -15.61
CA ALA A 95 -0.99 7.48 -15.58
C ALA A 95 0.23 6.84 -14.89
N GLY A 96 0.02 5.84 -14.04
CA GLY A 96 1.08 5.26 -13.20
C GLY A 96 1.45 6.17 -12.02
N GLU A 97 0.54 7.05 -11.63
CA GLU A 97 0.76 8.03 -10.58
C GLU A 97 0.23 7.52 -9.24
N VAL A 98 0.95 7.84 -8.17
CA VAL A 98 0.56 7.53 -6.80
C VAL A 98 0.70 8.80 -5.99
N THR A 99 -0.39 9.21 -5.33
CA THR A 99 -0.43 10.45 -4.54
C THR A 99 -0.86 10.16 -3.11
N ILE A 100 -0.30 10.93 -2.16
CA ILE A 100 -0.64 10.84 -0.74
C ILE A 100 -1.04 12.23 -0.25
N ARG A 101 -2.21 12.33 0.39
CA ARG A 101 -2.71 13.59 0.98
C ARG A 101 -3.30 13.35 2.36
N CYS A 102 -3.09 14.29 3.27
CA CYS A 102 -3.78 14.25 4.56
C CYS A 102 -5.27 14.54 4.38
N GLY A 103 -6.13 13.70 4.95
CA GLY A 103 -7.58 13.90 4.93
C GLY A 103 -8.07 15.10 5.76
N LEU A 104 -7.23 15.61 6.69
CA LEU A 104 -7.58 16.73 7.56
C LEU A 104 -7.07 18.07 7.04
N CYS A 105 -5.75 18.21 6.85
CA CYS A 105 -5.17 19.49 6.42
C CYS A 105 -5.02 19.64 4.90
N GLY A 106 -5.30 18.58 4.13
CA GLY A 106 -5.11 18.57 2.68
C GLY A 106 -3.65 18.65 2.21
N ALA A 107 -2.66 18.77 3.10
CA ALA A 107 -1.26 18.81 2.71
C ALA A 107 -0.76 17.43 2.24
N VAL A 108 0.24 17.43 1.35
CA VAL A 108 1.00 16.23 0.96
C VAL A 108 2.03 15.95 2.06
N PRO A 109 1.94 14.84 2.81
CA PRO A 109 2.91 14.56 3.85
C PRO A 109 4.20 13.97 3.25
N ARG A 110 5.25 14.79 3.18
CA ARG A 110 6.54 14.50 2.51
C ARG A 110 7.56 13.76 3.39
N SER A 111 7.11 12.91 4.31
CA SER A 111 8.05 12.07 5.07
C SER A 111 8.78 11.12 4.13
N ARG A 112 10.01 10.74 4.48
CA ARG A 112 10.79 9.72 3.74
C ARG A 112 9.98 8.44 3.55
N ALA A 113 9.32 7.96 4.61
CA ALA A 113 8.51 6.76 4.58
C ALA A 113 7.37 6.84 3.53
N ASN A 114 6.69 7.99 3.41
CA ASN A 114 5.66 8.16 2.39
C ASN A 114 6.23 8.23 0.98
N GLN A 115 7.43 8.80 0.80
CA GLN A 115 8.11 8.82 -0.50
C GLN A 115 8.54 7.42 -0.92
N GLU A 116 9.08 6.62 0.01
CA GLU A 116 9.43 5.22 -0.22
C GLU A 116 8.18 4.39 -0.57
N LEU A 117 7.07 4.59 0.14
CA LEU A 117 5.80 3.93 -0.18
C LEU A 117 5.29 4.28 -1.59
N ILE A 118 5.37 5.56 -1.99
CA ILE A 118 5.01 6.00 -3.35
C ILE A 118 5.86 5.25 -4.39
N GLU A 119 7.17 5.14 -4.17
CA GLU A 119 8.08 4.45 -5.08
C GLU A 119 7.81 2.94 -5.14
N LEU A 120 7.54 2.30 -4.01
CA LEU A 120 7.12 0.90 -3.95
C LEU A 120 5.83 0.65 -4.75
N CYS A 121 4.83 1.52 -4.59
CA CYS A 121 3.59 1.43 -5.38
C CYS A 121 3.84 1.61 -6.88
N ARG A 122 4.73 2.53 -7.27
CA ARG A 122 5.13 2.70 -8.69
C ARG A 122 5.83 1.47 -9.24
N ARG A 123 6.77 0.88 -8.50
CA ARG A 123 7.42 -0.39 -8.89
C ARG A 123 6.41 -1.52 -9.03
N SER A 124 5.46 -1.59 -8.09
CA SER A 124 4.34 -2.55 -8.12
C SER A 124 3.49 -2.39 -9.40
N LEU A 125 3.11 -1.14 -9.75
CA LEU A 125 2.37 -0.84 -10.98
C LEU A 125 3.14 -1.23 -12.23
N ALA A 126 4.43 -0.87 -12.31
CA ALA A 126 5.27 -1.18 -13.46
C ALA A 126 5.38 -2.69 -13.70
N LEU A 127 5.60 -3.46 -12.64
CA LEU A 127 5.68 -4.93 -12.72
C LEU A 127 4.33 -5.55 -13.10
N ALA A 128 3.22 -5.07 -12.52
CA ALA A 128 1.90 -5.56 -12.89
C ALA A 128 1.56 -5.30 -14.35
N ARG A 129 2.02 -4.18 -14.92
CA ARG A 129 1.85 -3.84 -16.34
C ARG A 129 2.68 -4.76 -17.25
N SER A 130 3.91 -5.11 -16.90
CA SER A 130 4.73 -6.02 -17.72
C SER A 130 4.13 -7.43 -17.81
N GLY A 131 3.42 -7.86 -16.79
CA GLY A 131 2.66 -9.12 -16.82
C GLY A 131 1.37 -9.08 -17.65
N ARG A 132 0.84 -7.88 -17.94
CA ARG A 132 -0.35 -7.68 -18.78
C ARG A 132 0.00 -7.60 -20.27
N PHE A 133 1.17 -7.05 -20.56
CA PHE A 133 1.74 -6.96 -21.90
C PHE A 133 3.09 -7.71 -21.90
N PRO A 134 3.08 -9.07 -21.94
CA PRO A 134 4.29 -9.80 -22.23
C PRO A 134 4.77 -9.32 -23.61
N GLU A 135 6.05 -9.01 -23.71
CA GLU A 135 6.73 -8.43 -24.87
C GLU A 135 6.27 -9.04 -26.21
N ALA A 136 5.25 -8.43 -26.82
CA ALA A 136 4.78 -8.69 -28.17
C ALA A 136 5.08 -7.45 -29.02
N ALA A 137 6.35 -7.04 -29.03
CA ALA A 137 6.88 -5.97 -29.90
C ALA A 137 8.41 -6.00 -29.98
N ALA A 138 9.01 -7.19 -30.12
CA ALA A 138 10.41 -7.34 -30.49
C ALA A 138 10.56 -8.54 -31.45
N ALA A 139 10.11 -8.34 -32.69
CA ALA A 139 10.53 -9.08 -33.88
C ALA A 139 10.23 -8.23 -35.12
#